data_AF-A0AAD8W8Z1-F1
#
_entry.id   AF-A0AAD8W8Z1-F1
#
_cell.length_a   1.000
_cell.length_b   1.000
_cell.length_c   1.000
_cell.angle_alpha   90.00
_cell.angle_beta   90.00
_cell.angle_gamma   90.00
#
_symmetry.space_group_name_H-M   'P 1'
#
loop_
_entity.id
_entity.type
_entity.pdbx_description
1 polymer ?
#
loop_
_entity_poly.entity_id
_entity_poly.type
_entity_poly.pdbx_seq_one_letter_code
_entity_poly.pdbx_strand_id
1 'polypeptide(L)'
;MGTFKAEAMVVDFLHAPEEARGQINTWAAQKTKNLINSVLPPGSIDPATTRVMVGNAVYFKGAWEGKPFDRRLTVHKPFHRLDGSHVDVPFMQSRMRQFVAIHDGFKVLKLRYRMAAHGHTNKTPTPAPFGRVELEQRTIRYVAPPQRAAVPTQFSMCIFLPEAHNGLRGLLDTIASRPGFLHEHLPHQRIDVHEIRVPKFKLSFYSSVVAVLKLGLRLPFCGKADLSDMVEDDSCGLPIVVDDIIHKAVIEVNEEASGSKEAN
;
A
#
# COMPACT_ATOMS: atom_id res chain seq x y z
N MET A 1 -14.22 16.69 -13.74
CA MET A 1 -14.75 15.93 -12.57
C MET A 1 -13.80 14.80 -12.28
N GLY A 2 -13.01 14.92 -11.20
CA GLY A 2 -11.89 14.02 -10.89
C GLY A 2 -12.36 12.59 -10.61
N THR A 3 -11.62 11.61 -11.15
CA THR A 3 -11.91 10.17 -11.05
C THR A 3 -11.48 9.55 -9.73
N PHE A 4 -10.79 10.32 -8.87
CA PHE A 4 -10.22 9.88 -7.60
C PHE A 4 -10.95 10.52 -6.41
N LYS A 5 -11.11 9.78 -5.32
CA LYS A 5 -11.54 10.33 -4.02
C LYS A 5 -10.36 11.04 -3.33
N ALA A 6 -9.79 12.02 -4.01
CA ALA A 6 -8.69 12.85 -3.52
C ALA A 6 -9.23 14.21 -3.07
N GLU A 7 -8.54 14.82 -2.12
CA GLU A 7 -8.79 16.19 -1.67
C GLU A 7 -7.58 17.05 -2.03
N ALA A 8 -7.85 18.26 -2.50
CA ALA A 8 -6.83 19.29 -2.71
C ALA A 8 -6.95 20.32 -1.58
N MET A 9 -5.82 20.76 -1.04
CA MET A 9 -5.74 21.73 0.04
C MET A 9 -4.66 22.75 -0.31
N VAL A 10 -4.99 24.04 -0.18
CA VAL A 10 -4.04 25.14 -0.33
C VAL A 10 -3.45 25.44 1.04
N VAL A 11 -2.13 25.51 1.13
CA VAL A 11 -1.38 25.81 2.36
C VAL A 11 -0.27 26.81 2.05
N ASP A 12 0.13 27.61 3.05
CA ASP A 12 1.21 28.59 2.89
C ASP A 12 2.57 27.97 3.23
N PHE A 13 3.24 27.42 2.23
CA PHE A 13 4.59 26.90 2.38
C PHE A 13 5.66 27.99 2.53
N LEU A 14 5.39 29.22 2.06
CA LEU A 14 6.39 30.28 1.95
C LEU A 14 6.53 31.05 3.28
N HIS A 15 5.42 31.48 3.87
CA HIS A 15 5.43 32.30 5.08
C HIS A 15 5.11 31.49 6.34
N ALA A 16 4.45 30.34 6.22
CA ALA A 16 4.02 29.53 7.36
C ALA A 16 4.32 28.02 7.19
N PRO A 17 5.57 27.61 6.87
CA PRO A 17 5.91 26.22 6.55
C PRO A 17 5.59 25.22 7.68
N GLU A 18 5.83 25.59 8.93
CA GLU A 18 5.53 24.70 10.07
C GLU A 18 4.02 24.59 10.35
N GLU A 19 3.25 25.64 10.05
CA GLU A 19 1.80 25.58 10.11
C GLU A 19 1.26 24.68 9.00
N ALA A 20 1.73 24.85 7.76
CA ALA A 20 1.41 24.00 6.62
C ALA A 20 1.73 22.52 6.92
N ARG A 21 2.89 22.24 7.54
CA ARG A 21 3.26 20.91 8.02
C ARG A 21 2.23 20.36 9.02
N GLY A 22 1.82 21.18 9.98
CA GLY A 22 0.80 20.85 10.98
C GLY A 22 -0.54 20.51 10.35
N GLN A 23 -0.98 21.29 9.36
CA GLN A 23 -2.22 21.07 8.63
C GLN A 23 -2.19 19.74 7.84
N ILE A 24 -1.09 19.45 7.13
CA ILE A 24 -0.92 18.19 6.38
C ILE A 24 -0.91 16.97 7.32
N ASN A 25 -0.20 17.06 8.45
CA ASN A 25 -0.18 16.00 9.46
C ASN A 25 -1.55 15.77 10.08
N THR A 26 -2.29 16.84 10.36
CA THR A 26 -3.66 16.77 10.90
C THR A 26 -4.61 16.11 9.91
N TRP A 27 -4.54 16.50 8.63
CA TRP A 27 -5.32 15.86 7.57
C TRP A 27 -5.02 14.36 7.48
N ALA A 28 -3.75 13.96 7.47
CA ALA A 28 -3.36 12.55 7.41
C ALA A 28 -3.86 11.77 8.63
N ALA A 29 -3.78 12.35 9.82
CA ALA A 29 -4.32 11.76 11.05
C ALA A 29 -5.82 11.54 10.94
N GLN A 30 -6.58 12.56 10.53
CA GLN A 30 -8.03 12.47 10.36
C GLN A 30 -8.43 11.39 9.34
N LYS A 31 -7.82 11.39 8.15
CA LYS A 31 -8.11 10.41 7.08
C LYS A 31 -7.78 8.98 7.46
N THR A 32 -6.86 8.80 8.40
CA THR A 32 -6.43 7.49 8.88
C THR A 32 -6.96 7.16 10.27
N LYS A 33 -7.93 7.92 10.79
CA LYS A 33 -8.49 7.73 12.15
C LYS A 33 -7.40 7.66 13.23
N ASN A 34 -6.43 8.56 13.15
CA ASN A 34 -5.26 8.69 14.02
C ASN A 34 -4.32 7.47 14.03
N LEU A 35 -4.36 6.66 12.96
CA LEU A 35 -3.42 5.56 12.79
C LEU A 35 -2.10 6.04 12.17
N ILE A 36 -2.11 7.18 11.50
CA ILE A 36 -0.96 7.88 10.94
C ILE A 36 -1.01 9.35 11.39
N ASN A 37 -0.33 9.67 12.50
CA ASN A 37 -0.40 11.00 13.12
C ASN A 37 0.61 12.02 12.57
N SER A 38 1.58 11.56 11.80
CA SER A 38 2.59 12.41 11.18
C SER A 38 3.06 11.78 9.88
N VAL A 39 2.93 12.52 8.79
CA VAL A 39 3.44 12.23 7.44
C VAL A 39 4.60 13.14 7.07
N LEU A 40 4.82 14.25 7.76
CA LEU A 40 5.92 15.17 7.52
C LEU A 40 6.68 15.45 8.82
N PRO A 41 7.99 15.09 8.91
CA PRO A 41 8.82 15.40 10.06
C PRO A 41 9.13 16.92 10.12
N PRO A 42 9.48 17.47 11.29
CA PRO A 42 9.88 18.87 11.41
C PRO A 42 10.99 19.25 10.42
N GLY A 43 10.90 20.43 9.81
CA GLY A 43 11.89 20.92 8.83
C GLY A 43 11.91 20.21 7.47
N SER A 44 10.89 19.40 7.14
CA SER A 44 10.77 18.74 5.82
C SER A 44 10.21 19.62 4.70
N ILE A 45 9.71 20.81 5.03
CA ILE A 45 9.22 21.80 4.05
C ILE A 45 10.29 22.88 3.91
N ASP A 46 10.79 23.04 2.70
CA ASP A 46 11.67 24.17 2.33
C ASP A 46 10.79 25.30 1.76
N PRO A 47 10.68 26.47 2.42
CA PRO A 47 9.86 27.58 1.94
C PRO A 47 10.30 28.13 0.58
N ALA A 48 11.60 28.05 0.27
CA ALA A 48 12.15 28.59 -0.96
C ALA A 48 11.74 27.76 -2.18
N THR A 49 11.61 26.44 -2.03
CA THR A 49 11.39 25.52 -3.15
C THR A 49 10.06 24.79 -3.13
N THR A 50 9.46 24.54 -1.96
CA THR A 50 8.24 23.73 -1.84
C THR A 50 7.02 24.48 -2.39
N ARG A 51 6.37 23.91 -3.39
CA ARG A 51 5.16 24.43 -4.04
C ARG A 51 4.08 23.37 -4.13
N VAL A 52 4.41 22.14 -4.50
CA VAL A 52 3.43 21.05 -4.67
C VAL A 52 3.88 19.79 -3.95
N MET A 53 3.04 19.30 -3.04
CA MET A 53 3.23 18.03 -2.35
C MET A 53 2.06 17.08 -2.62
N VAL A 54 2.37 15.81 -2.89
CA VAL A 54 1.36 14.76 -3.03
C VAL A 54 1.44 13.83 -1.82
N GLY A 55 0.36 13.75 -1.04
CA GLY A 55 0.26 12.85 0.11
C GLY A 55 -0.57 11.61 -0.21
N ASN A 56 -0.04 10.43 0.09
CA ASN A 56 -0.80 9.18 0.09
C ASN A 56 -0.59 8.42 1.41
N ALA A 57 -1.68 8.09 2.08
CA ALA A 57 -1.69 7.36 3.34
C ALA A 57 -2.61 6.14 3.26
N VAL A 58 -2.08 4.96 3.56
CA VAL A 58 -2.84 3.69 3.54
C VAL A 58 -2.68 2.98 4.89
N TYR A 59 -3.79 2.72 5.58
CA TYR A 59 -3.82 1.80 6.71
C TYR A 59 -4.60 0.55 6.33
N PHE A 60 -4.00 -0.62 6.53
CA PHE A 60 -4.63 -1.90 6.23
C PHE A 60 -4.67 -2.80 7.47
N LYS A 61 -5.90 -3.15 7.87
CA LYS A 61 -6.22 -4.18 8.85
C LYS A 61 -7.48 -4.89 8.38
N GLY A 62 -7.33 -6.16 8.02
CA GLY A 62 -8.42 -6.98 7.46
C GLY A 62 -8.74 -8.17 8.34
N ALA A 63 -10.02 -8.51 8.44
CA ALA A 63 -10.48 -9.75 9.05
C ALA A 63 -10.12 -10.95 8.15
N TRP A 64 -9.56 -12.04 8.69
CA TRP A 64 -9.30 -13.23 7.89
C TRP A 64 -10.57 -13.97 7.48
N GLU A 65 -10.59 -14.52 6.27
CA GLU A 65 -11.63 -15.45 5.82
C GLU A 65 -11.52 -16.77 6.60
N GLY A 66 -12.65 -17.25 7.15
CA GLY A 66 -12.71 -18.54 7.83
C GLY A 66 -12.02 -18.60 9.20
N LYS A 67 -11.59 -17.46 9.76
CA LYS A 67 -10.97 -17.36 11.10
C LYS A 67 -9.86 -18.41 11.36
N PRO A 68 -8.77 -18.40 10.56
CA PRO A 68 -7.79 -19.47 10.57
C PRO A 68 -6.91 -19.53 11.83
N PHE A 69 -6.90 -18.49 12.65
CA PHE A 69 -6.06 -18.37 13.84
C PHE A 69 -6.93 -18.23 15.09
N ASP A 70 -6.74 -19.14 16.06
CA ASP A 70 -7.32 -19.02 17.39
C ASP A 70 -6.33 -18.30 18.31
N ARG A 71 -6.75 -17.17 18.90
CA ARG A 71 -5.93 -16.36 19.81
C ARG A 71 -5.39 -17.16 21.00
N ARG A 72 -6.09 -18.21 21.42
CA ARG A 72 -5.65 -19.10 22.52
C ARG A 72 -4.45 -19.96 22.16
N LEU A 73 -4.19 -20.15 20.87
CA LEU A 73 -3.05 -20.91 20.35
C LEU A 73 -1.86 -20.02 20.01
N THR A 74 -1.96 -18.71 20.23
CA THR A 74 -0.83 -17.80 20.02
C THR A 74 0.21 -18.01 21.10
N VAL A 75 1.44 -18.31 20.71
CA VAL A 75 2.55 -18.61 21.62
C VAL A 75 3.77 -17.78 21.24
N HIS A 76 4.49 -17.27 22.24
CA HIS A 76 5.78 -16.60 22.03
C HIS A 76 6.83 -17.62 21.57
N LYS A 77 7.51 -17.32 20.46
CA LYS A 77 8.62 -18.11 19.93
C LYS A 77 9.70 -17.18 19.37
N PRO A 78 10.95 -17.64 19.27
CA PRO A 78 12.03 -16.86 18.70
C PRO A 78 11.78 -16.59 17.20
N PHE A 79 11.92 -15.32 16.83
CA PHE A 79 12.02 -14.87 15.45
C PHE A 79 13.48 -14.50 15.16
N HIS A 80 14.10 -15.23 14.24
CA HIS A 80 15.51 -15.05 13.88
C HIS A 80 15.67 -13.90 12.89
N ARG A 81 16.37 -12.84 13.29
CA ARG A 81 16.63 -11.65 12.49
C ARG A 81 17.81 -11.86 11.54
N LEU A 82 17.92 -11.03 10.51
CA LEU A 82 18.97 -11.13 9.49
C LEU A 82 20.39 -10.87 10.04
N ASP A 83 20.51 -10.19 11.19
CA ASP A 83 21.78 -9.96 11.89
C ASP A 83 22.25 -11.18 12.72
N GLY A 84 21.51 -12.30 12.68
CA GLY A 84 21.79 -13.51 13.45
C GLY A 84 21.21 -13.49 14.88
N SER A 85 20.75 -12.35 15.38
CA SER A 85 20.06 -12.27 16.66
C SER A 85 18.63 -12.82 16.59
N HIS A 86 17.98 -12.98 17.74
CA HIS A 86 16.57 -13.34 17.80
C HIS A 86 15.80 -12.47 18.78
N VAL A 87 14.49 -12.43 18.59
CA VAL A 87 13.54 -11.80 19.51
C VAL A 87 12.33 -12.69 19.65
N ASP A 88 11.82 -12.84 20.88
CA ASP A 88 10.59 -13.59 21.11
C ASP A 88 9.37 -12.76 20.69
N VAL A 89 8.60 -13.30 19.75
CA VAL A 89 7.38 -12.66 19.23
C VAL A 89 6.20 -13.63 19.31
N PRO A 90 4.97 -13.11 19.46
CA PRO A 90 3.78 -13.95 19.45
C PRO A 90 3.52 -14.49 18.03
N PHE A 91 3.61 -15.82 17.87
CA PHE A 91 3.25 -16.51 16.64
C PHE A 91 1.82 -17.02 16.73
N MET A 92 0.98 -16.59 15.78
CA MET A 92 -0.34 -17.16 15.54
C MET A 92 -0.18 -18.55 14.92
N GLN A 93 -1.02 -19.50 15.33
CA GLN A 93 -0.95 -20.88 14.86
C GLN A 93 -2.24 -21.32 14.15
N SER A 94 -2.11 -22.11 13.09
CA SER A 94 -3.22 -22.73 12.39
C SER A 94 -2.87 -24.16 11.96
N ARG A 95 -3.84 -25.07 12.08
CA ARG A 95 -3.79 -26.43 11.51
C ARG A 95 -4.86 -26.64 10.42
N MET A 96 -5.56 -25.58 10.04
CA MET A 96 -6.58 -25.64 8.98
C MET A 96 -5.91 -25.75 7.61
N ARG A 97 -6.62 -26.31 6.63
CA ARG A 97 -6.17 -26.30 5.23
C ARG A 97 -5.97 -24.88 4.73
N GLN A 98 -4.78 -24.57 4.24
CA GLN A 98 -4.43 -23.23 3.73
C GLN A 98 -3.96 -23.29 2.28
N PHE A 99 -4.02 -22.15 1.60
CA PHE A 99 -3.42 -21.99 0.28
C PHE A 99 -1.91 -21.91 0.44
N VAL A 100 -1.21 -23.00 0.13
CA VAL A 100 0.24 -23.09 0.21
C VAL A 100 0.80 -23.64 -1.10
N ALA A 101 1.84 -22.99 -1.60
CA ALA A 101 2.67 -23.50 -2.69
C ALA A 101 4.09 -23.71 -2.16
N ILE A 102 4.71 -24.81 -2.57
CA ILE A 102 6.10 -25.14 -2.24
C ILE A 102 6.86 -25.10 -3.56
N HIS A 103 7.89 -24.27 -3.60
CA HIS A 103 8.77 -24.10 -4.75
C HIS A 103 10.19 -24.47 -4.33
N ASP A 104 11.09 -24.54 -5.32
CA ASP A 104 12.51 -24.74 -5.03
C ASP A 104 13.07 -23.52 -4.29
N GLY A 105 13.55 -23.74 -3.06
CA GLY A 105 14.17 -22.72 -2.20
C GLY A 105 13.22 -21.76 -1.47
N PHE A 106 11.89 -21.84 -1.66
CA PHE A 106 10.93 -21.01 -0.91
C PHE A 106 9.49 -21.57 -0.89
N LYS A 107 8.67 -21.06 0.03
CA LYS A 107 7.25 -21.41 0.19
C LYS A 107 6.39 -20.16 0.10
N VAL A 108 5.16 -20.30 -0.36
CA VAL A 108 4.20 -19.19 -0.45
C VAL A 108 2.93 -19.58 0.29
N LEU A 109 2.55 -18.77 1.28
CA LEU A 109 1.28 -18.86 1.99
C LEU A 109 0.35 -17.73 1.54
N LYS A 110 -0.89 -18.05 1.16
CA LYS A 110 -1.92 -17.07 0.82
C LYS A 110 -3.06 -17.12 1.83
N LEU A 111 -3.29 -16.00 2.52
CA LEU A 111 -4.36 -15.80 3.48
C LEU A 111 -5.38 -14.82 2.92
N ARG A 112 -6.61 -15.29 2.70
CA ARG A 112 -7.70 -14.46 2.18
C ARG A 112 -8.30 -13.62 3.28
N TYR A 113 -8.67 -12.37 2.95
CA TYR A 113 -9.47 -11.53 3.84
C TYR A 113 -10.95 -11.80 3.62
N ARG A 114 -11.73 -11.73 4.71
CA ARG A 114 -13.19 -11.76 4.67
C ARG A 114 -13.68 -10.54 3.92
N MET A 115 -14.41 -10.78 2.84
CA MET A 115 -15.15 -9.74 2.13
C MET A 115 -16.46 -9.46 2.87
N ALA A 116 -16.89 -8.20 2.92
CA ALA A 116 -18.25 -7.89 3.35
C ALA A 116 -19.23 -8.47 2.32
N ALA A 117 -20.25 -9.20 2.79
CA ALA A 117 -21.36 -9.59 1.94
C ALA A 117 -21.98 -8.30 1.38
N HIS A 118 -22.06 -8.19 0.05
CA HIS A 118 -22.71 -7.05 -0.58
C HIS A 118 -24.19 -7.07 -0.18
N GLY A 119 -24.58 -6.22 0.77
CA GLY A 119 -25.97 -5.82 0.95
C GLY A 119 -26.45 -5.20 -0.35
N HIS A 120 -27.61 -5.64 -0.84
CA HIS A 120 -28.25 -5.06 -2.01
C HIS A 120 -28.58 -3.59 -1.73
N THR A 121 -27.75 -2.65 -2.19
CA THR A 121 -28.15 -1.24 -2.36
C THR A 121 -27.55 -0.67 -3.65
N ASN A 122 -28.45 -0.12 -4.46
CA ASN A 122 -28.32 0.63 -5.70
C ASN A 122 -26.94 0.73 -6.40
N LYS A 123 -26.96 0.24 -7.65
CA LYS A 123 -25.98 0.42 -8.73
C LYS A 123 -25.31 1.80 -8.68
N THR A 124 -24.14 1.87 -8.05
CA THR A 124 -23.11 2.84 -8.41
C THR A 124 -22.05 2.06 -9.20
N PRO A 125 -21.74 2.43 -10.44
CA PRO A 125 -20.77 1.70 -11.23
C PRO A 125 -19.40 1.79 -10.55
N THR A 126 -18.87 0.64 -10.14
CA THR A 126 -17.48 0.50 -9.73
C THR A 126 -16.61 0.81 -10.95
N PRO A 127 -15.60 1.70 -10.85
CA PRO A 127 -14.70 1.92 -11.97
C PRO A 127 -13.94 0.62 -12.26
N ALA A 128 -14.08 0.13 -13.49
CA ALA A 128 -13.32 -1.02 -14.01
C ALA A 128 -11.81 -0.70 -14.01
N PRO A 129 -10.92 -1.71 -13.92
CA PRO A 129 -9.49 -1.47 -14.05
C PRO A 129 -9.17 -0.87 -15.44
N PHE A 130 -8.14 -0.02 -15.43
CA PHE A 130 -7.72 0.94 -16.45
C PHE A 130 -7.99 0.54 -17.92
N GLY A 131 -8.64 1.45 -18.65
CA GLY A 131 -8.79 1.38 -20.10
C GLY A 131 -7.47 1.56 -20.83
N ARG A 132 -7.46 1.21 -22.13
CA ARG A 132 -6.29 1.34 -22.99
C ARG A 132 -6.16 2.79 -23.47
N VAL A 133 -4.95 3.31 -23.44
CA VAL A 133 -4.61 4.61 -24.03
C VAL A 133 -4.02 4.35 -25.41
N GLU A 134 -4.65 4.90 -26.45
CA GLU A 134 -4.18 4.81 -27.83
C GLU A 134 -3.73 6.20 -28.33
N LEU A 135 -2.60 6.22 -29.03
CA LEU A 135 -2.00 7.40 -29.64
C LEU A 135 -2.36 7.43 -31.12
N GLU A 136 -3.29 8.30 -31.52
CA GLU A 136 -3.51 8.64 -32.92
C GLU A 136 -3.28 10.13 -33.13
N GLN A 137 -2.48 10.48 -34.14
CA GLN A 137 -2.39 11.84 -34.68
C GLN A 137 -2.24 12.95 -33.60
N ARG A 138 -1.36 12.72 -32.62
CA ARG A 138 -1.05 13.65 -31.51
C ARG A 138 -2.22 13.95 -30.55
N THR A 139 -3.30 13.18 -30.56
CA THR A 139 -4.38 13.28 -29.56
C THR A 139 -4.49 11.98 -28.77
N ILE A 140 -4.52 12.08 -27.44
CA ILE A 140 -4.67 10.93 -26.55
C ILE A 140 -6.16 10.58 -26.46
N ARG A 141 -6.56 9.39 -26.92
CA ARG A 141 -7.93 8.89 -26.75
C ARG A 141 -7.98 7.83 -25.66
N TYR A 142 -8.87 8.03 -24.69
CA TYR A 142 -9.20 7.02 -23.68
C TYR A 142 -10.25 6.06 -24.25
N VAL A 143 -9.94 4.77 -24.29
CA VAL A 143 -10.90 3.73 -24.68
C VAL A 143 -11.36 2.99 -23.43
N ALA A 144 -12.63 3.17 -23.08
CA ALA A 144 -13.25 2.48 -21.94
C ALA A 144 -13.26 0.96 -22.19
N PRO A 145 -12.86 0.14 -21.21
CA PRO A 145 -12.87 -1.31 -21.36
C PRO A 145 -14.32 -1.83 -21.44
N PRO A 146 -14.56 -2.94 -22.16
CA PRO A 146 -15.88 -3.56 -22.21
C PRO A 146 -16.36 -3.92 -20.80
N GLN A 147 -17.62 -3.58 -20.50
CA GLN A 147 -18.23 -3.73 -19.18
C GLN A 147 -18.45 -5.20 -18.83
N ARG A 148 -17.39 -5.90 -18.40
CA ARG A 148 -17.51 -7.22 -17.77
C ARG A 148 -18.13 -7.05 -16.39
N ALA A 149 -18.98 -8.01 -16.00
CA ALA A 149 -19.51 -8.08 -14.63
C ALA A 149 -18.34 -7.97 -13.64
N ALA A 150 -18.46 -7.04 -12.68
CA ALA A 150 -17.43 -6.82 -11.68
C ALA A 150 -17.24 -8.10 -10.87
N VAL A 151 -16.12 -8.78 -11.06
CA VAL A 151 -15.71 -9.86 -10.16
C VAL A 151 -15.44 -9.19 -8.82
N PRO A 152 -16.08 -9.60 -7.71
CA PRO A 152 -15.84 -8.99 -6.42
C PRO A 152 -14.35 -9.09 -6.08
N THR A 153 -13.73 -7.95 -5.82
CA THR A 153 -12.31 -7.85 -5.53
C THR A 153 -11.97 -8.67 -4.28
N GLN A 154 -11.30 -9.80 -4.42
CA GLN A 154 -10.87 -10.62 -3.28
C GLN A 154 -9.47 -10.19 -2.82
N PHE A 155 -9.37 -9.60 -1.63
CA PHE A 155 -8.07 -9.27 -1.04
C PHE A 155 -7.44 -10.50 -0.37
N SER A 156 -6.12 -10.63 -0.50
CA SER A 156 -5.33 -11.68 0.17
C SER A 156 -3.95 -11.15 0.55
N MET A 157 -3.43 -11.58 1.69
CA MET A 157 -2.02 -11.46 2.03
C MET A 157 -1.26 -12.67 1.50
N CYS A 158 -0.15 -12.44 0.83
CA CYS A 158 0.75 -13.49 0.34
C CYS A 158 2.09 -13.36 1.05
N ILE A 159 2.51 -14.41 1.75
CA ILE A 159 3.75 -14.47 2.50
C ILE A 159 4.69 -15.39 1.73
N PHE A 160 5.77 -14.81 1.21
CA PHE A 160 6.86 -15.54 0.57
C PHE A 160 7.94 -15.81 1.61
N LEU A 161 8.21 -17.07 1.89
CA LEU A 161 9.12 -17.53 2.93
C LEU A 161 10.28 -18.32 2.29
N PRO A 162 11.47 -17.73 2.13
CA PRO A 162 12.67 -18.45 1.74
C PRO A 162 12.99 -19.58 2.72
N GLU A 163 13.55 -20.69 2.22
CA GLU A 163 14.03 -21.77 3.08
C GLU A 163 15.35 -21.41 3.79
N ALA A 164 16.25 -20.74 3.09
CA ALA A 164 17.47 -20.20 3.67
C ALA A 164 17.17 -18.96 4.52
N HIS A 165 17.73 -18.90 5.73
CA HIS A 165 17.52 -17.78 6.67
C HIS A 165 17.93 -16.41 6.11
N ASN A 166 18.99 -16.37 5.30
CA ASN A 166 19.46 -15.18 4.57
C ASN A 166 18.96 -15.12 3.11
N GLY A 167 18.03 -16.00 2.71
CA GLY A 167 17.56 -16.15 1.33
C GLY A 167 16.65 -15.03 0.81
N LEU A 168 16.23 -14.10 1.68
CA LEU A 168 15.30 -13.03 1.32
C LEU A 168 15.84 -12.15 0.19
N ARG A 169 17.14 -11.83 0.21
CA ARG A 169 17.75 -10.98 -0.83
C ARG A 169 17.69 -11.62 -2.21
N GLY A 170 18.14 -12.89 -2.32
CA GLY A 170 18.11 -13.63 -3.58
C GLY A 170 16.68 -13.82 -4.11
N LEU A 171 15.70 -14.03 -3.22
CA LEU A 171 14.29 -14.10 -3.62
C LEU A 171 13.79 -12.75 -4.16
N LEU A 172 14.14 -11.63 -3.52
CA LEU A 172 13.78 -10.29 -4.00
C LEU A 172 14.40 -9.98 -5.37
N ASP A 173 15.67 -10.32 -5.57
CA ASP A 173 16.34 -10.13 -6.87
C ASP A 173 15.68 -10.98 -7.97
N THR A 174 15.22 -12.18 -7.63
CA THR A 174 14.44 -13.04 -8.54
C THR A 174 13.08 -12.45 -8.89
N ILE A 175 12.34 -11.92 -7.89
CA ILE A 175 11.06 -11.24 -8.11
C ILE A 175 11.25 -10.02 -9.02
N ALA A 176 12.30 -9.23 -8.79
CA ALA A 176 12.57 -8.01 -9.55
C ALA A 176 13.00 -8.27 -11.00
N SER A 177 13.69 -9.39 -11.25
CA SER A 177 14.21 -9.74 -12.59
C SER A 177 13.23 -10.50 -13.48
N ARG A 178 12.15 -11.06 -12.93
CA ARG A 178 11.19 -11.91 -13.66
C ARG A 178 9.77 -11.31 -13.66
N PRO A 179 9.34 -10.66 -14.76
CA PRO A 179 7.96 -10.24 -14.92
C PRO A 179 7.01 -11.43 -14.75
N GLY A 180 5.91 -11.24 -14.02
CA GLY A 180 4.92 -12.30 -13.78
C GLY A 180 5.24 -13.25 -12.62
N PHE A 181 6.44 -13.19 -12.04
CA PHE A 181 6.86 -14.08 -10.94
C PHE A 181 5.81 -14.20 -9.84
N LEU A 182 5.25 -13.08 -9.38
CA LEU A 182 4.24 -13.11 -8.34
C LEU A 182 3.04 -13.97 -8.77
N HIS A 183 2.45 -13.74 -9.94
CA HIS A 183 1.25 -14.45 -10.38
C HIS A 183 1.50 -15.96 -10.58
N GLU A 184 2.65 -16.31 -11.13
CA GLU A 184 3.05 -17.69 -11.41
C GLU A 184 3.22 -18.55 -10.14
N HIS A 185 3.64 -17.93 -9.03
CA HIS A 185 4.01 -18.66 -7.81
C HIS A 185 2.93 -18.63 -6.72
N LEU A 186 1.79 -17.96 -6.96
CA LEU A 186 0.69 -17.92 -5.99
C LEU A 186 -0.06 -19.26 -5.91
N PRO A 187 -0.40 -19.74 -4.70
CA PRO A 187 -1.21 -20.94 -4.54
C PRO A 187 -2.68 -20.72 -4.90
N HIS A 188 -3.24 -21.70 -5.62
CA HIS A 188 -4.64 -21.73 -6.04
C HIS A 188 -5.47 -22.80 -5.31
N GLN A 189 -4.82 -23.75 -4.64
CA GLN A 189 -5.45 -24.86 -3.93
C GLN A 189 -5.14 -24.82 -2.44
N ARG A 190 -6.11 -25.24 -1.61
CA ARG A 190 -5.90 -25.48 -0.18
C ARG A 190 -5.37 -26.90 0.05
N ILE A 191 -4.25 -27.01 0.75
CA ILE A 191 -3.65 -28.29 1.13
C ILE A 191 -3.66 -28.48 2.65
N ASP A 192 -3.60 -29.74 3.09
CA ASP A 192 -3.40 -30.06 4.49
C ASP A 192 -1.99 -29.68 4.92
N VAL A 193 -1.89 -29.05 6.07
CA VAL A 193 -0.64 -28.55 6.65
C VAL A 193 -0.62 -28.97 8.11
N HIS A 194 0.51 -29.48 8.57
CA HIS A 194 0.65 -29.90 9.97
C HIS A 194 0.49 -28.72 10.93
N GLU A 195 1.25 -27.65 10.69
CA GLU A 195 1.19 -26.40 11.46
C GLU A 195 1.67 -25.23 10.58
N ILE A 196 0.91 -24.15 10.55
CA ILE A 196 1.34 -22.86 10.04
C ILE A 196 1.54 -21.92 11.21
N ARG A 197 2.66 -21.19 11.19
CA ARG A 197 2.99 -20.16 12.17
C ARG A 197 3.22 -18.83 11.45
N VAL A 198 2.50 -17.80 11.87
CA VAL A 198 2.65 -16.44 11.34
C VAL A 198 2.85 -15.48 12.52
N PRO A 199 3.95 -14.71 12.57
CA PRO A 199 4.15 -13.77 13.65
C PRO A 199 3.09 -12.67 13.58
N LYS A 200 2.63 -12.20 14.74
CA LYS A 200 1.86 -10.96 14.80
C LYS A 200 2.83 -9.81 14.65
N PHE A 201 2.44 -8.83 13.85
CA PHE A 201 3.25 -7.63 13.69
C PHE A 201 2.38 -6.45 13.31
N LYS A 202 2.91 -5.27 13.59
CA LYS A 202 2.42 -4.01 13.07
C LYS A 202 3.60 -3.31 12.43
N LEU A 203 3.53 -3.07 11.14
CA LEU A 203 4.57 -2.38 10.38
C LEU A 203 4.03 -1.03 9.95
N SER A 204 4.83 0.00 10.13
CA SER A 204 4.59 1.34 9.59
C SER A 204 5.77 1.72 8.71
N PHE A 205 5.49 2.05 7.46
CA PHE A 205 6.45 2.56 6.50
C PHE A 205 6.14 4.01 6.19
N TYR A 206 7.17 4.82 6.07
CA TYR A 206 7.11 6.21 5.68
C TYR A 206 8.31 6.50 4.77
N SER A 207 8.06 7.09 3.59
CA SER A 207 9.12 7.56 2.72
C SER A 207 8.62 8.60 1.72
N SER A 208 9.52 9.51 1.34
CA SER A 208 9.42 10.22 0.06
C SER A 208 9.74 9.23 -1.06
N VAL A 209 8.82 9.05 -2.00
CA VAL A 209 9.05 8.13 -3.13
C VAL A 209 9.71 8.82 -4.33
N VAL A 210 9.99 10.12 -4.25
CA VAL A 210 10.57 10.90 -5.36
C VAL A 210 11.90 10.33 -5.83
N ALA A 211 12.79 9.98 -4.90
CA ALA A 211 14.10 9.42 -5.25
C ALA A 211 13.99 8.11 -6.03
N VAL A 212 13.03 7.26 -5.67
CA VAL A 212 12.78 5.98 -6.36
C VAL A 212 12.13 6.23 -7.73
N LEU A 213 11.16 7.14 -7.81
CA LEU A 213 10.50 7.47 -9.07
C LEU A 213 11.46 8.11 -10.08
N LYS A 214 12.41 8.94 -9.63
CA LYS A 214 13.44 9.56 -10.48
C LYS A 214 14.34 8.57 -11.24
N LEU A 215 14.32 7.28 -10.88
CA LEU A 215 14.99 6.22 -11.63
C LEU A 215 14.39 5.98 -13.04
N GLY A 216 13.15 6.41 -13.29
CA GLY A 216 12.50 6.28 -14.60
C GLY A 216 11.48 7.37 -14.95
N LEU A 217 11.04 8.16 -13.97
CA LEU A 217 10.08 9.25 -14.09
C LEU A 217 10.74 10.55 -13.63
N ARG A 218 11.09 11.44 -14.57
CA ARG A 218 11.83 12.68 -14.27
C ARG A 218 11.03 13.96 -14.48
N LEU A 219 10.14 13.97 -15.48
CA LEU A 219 9.45 15.18 -15.92
C LEU A 219 8.67 15.91 -14.81
N PRO A 220 7.87 15.23 -13.95
CA PRO A 220 7.09 15.92 -12.91
C PRO A 220 7.94 16.60 -11.83
N PHE A 221 9.22 16.26 -11.72
CA PHE A 221 10.12 16.67 -10.64
C PHE A 221 11.21 17.65 -11.09
N CYS A 222 11.08 18.23 -12.28
CA CYS A 222 12.09 19.11 -12.87
C CYS A 222 11.43 20.34 -13.50
N GLY A 223 12.18 21.42 -13.71
CA GLY A 223 11.64 22.69 -14.21
C GLY A 223 11.04 22.68 -15.63
N LYS A 224 10.97 21.50 -16.27
CA LYS A 224 10.25 21.26 -17.53
C LYS A 224 8.90 20.55 -17.30
N ALA A 225 8.48 20.42 -16.03
CA ALA A 225 7.18 19.86 -15.70
C ALA A 225 6.08 20.71 -16.32
N ASP A 226 5.12 20.06 -16.97
CA ASP A 226 3.90 20.70 -17.44
C ASP A 226 2.77 20.27 -16.50
N LEU A 227 2.44 21.16 -15.56
CA LEU A 227 1.40 20.96 -14.54
C LEU A 227 0.28 22.02 -14.68
N SER A 228 0.13 22.64 -15.86
CA SER A 228 -0.83 23.73 -16.11
C SER A 228 -2.28 23.32 -15.88
N ASP A 229 -2.60 22.04 -16.07
CA ASP A 229 -3.94 21.50 -15.83
C ASP A 229 -4.23 21.29 -14.32
N MET A 230 -3.22 21.39 -13.45
CA MET A 230 -3.33 21.16 -12.00
C MET A 230 -3.25 22.45 -11.19
N VAL A 231 -2.46 23.44 -11.61
CA VAL A 231 -2.18 24.66 -10.85
C VAL A 231 -2.12 25.85 -11.80
N GLU A 232 -2.79 26.95 -11.44
CA GLU A 232 -2.70 28.22 -12.16
C GLU A 232 -1.36 28.89 -11.90
N ASP A 233 -0.79 29.57 -12.91
CA ASP A 233 0.48 30.30 -12.78
C ASP A 233 0.32 31.44 -11.75
N ASP A 234 1.16 31.42 -10.71
CA ASP A 234 1.18 32.42 -9.66
C ASP A 234 1.95 33.69 -10.07
N SER A 235 2.45 33.75 -11.31
CA SER A 235 3.27 34.84 -11.87
C SER A 235 4.59 35.06 -11.15
N CYS A 236 5.01 34.14 -10.27
CA CYS A 236 6.30 34.21 -9.57
C CYS A 236 7.48 33.86 -10.50
N GLY A 237 7.21 33.34 -11.70
CA GLY A 237 8.23 32.95 -12.68
C GLY A 237 9.06 31.73 -12.28
N LEU A 238 8.68 31.05 -11.19
CA LEU A 238 9.29 29.82 -10.73
C LEU A 238 8.59 28.62 -11.36
N PRO A 239 9.32 27.56 -11.76
CA PRO A 239 8.69 26.38 -12.33
C PRO A 239 7.85 25.65 -11.28
N ILE A 240 6.59 25.35 -11.62
CA ILE A 240 5.72 24.50 -10.80
C ILE A 240 6.13 23.04 -11.02
N VAL A 241 6.64 22.40 -9.97
CA VAL A 241 7.08 21.00 -9.98
C VAL A 241 6.47 20.27 -8.80
N VAL A 242 6.42 18.95 -8.86
CA VAL A 242 6.14 18.13 -7.67
C VAL A 242 7.42 18.06 -6.84
N ASP A 243 7.41 18.69 -5.67
CA ASP A 243 8.57 18.72 -4.77
C ASP A 243 8.72 17.41 -4.03
N ASP A 244 7.60 16.90 -3.51
CA ASP A 244 7.58 15.65 -2.76
C ASP A 244 6.33 14.81 -3.01
N ILE A 245 6.52 13.51 -2.93
CA ILE A 245 5.45 12.51 -2.90
C ILE A 245 5.66 11.68 -1.65
N ILE A 246 4.84 11.98 -0.65
CA ILE A 246 4.88 11.32 0.63
C ILE A 246 3.98 10.08 0.58
N HIS A 247 4.57 8.92 0.82
CA HIS A 247 3.83 7.70 1.03
C HIS A 247 3.99 7.18 2.46
N LYS A 248 2.86 6.96 3.13
CA LYS A 248 2.82 6.30 4.43
C LYS A 248 1.88 5.10 4.39
N ALA A 249 2.40 3.94 4.79
CA ALA A 249 1.64 2.70 4.82
C ALA A 249 1.72 2.06 6.21
N VAL A 250 0.62 1.55 6.71
CA VAL A 250 0.58 0.77 7.95
C VAL A 250 -0.14 -0.54 7.70
N ILE A 251 0.47 -1.64 8.10
CA ILE A 251 -0.09 -3.00 8.01
C ILE A 251 -0.12 -3.59 9.42
N GLU A 252 -1.27 -4.12 9.83
CA GLU A 252 -1.44 -4.82 11.10
C GLU A 252 -1.91 -6.26 10.87
N VAL A 253 -1.15 -7.21 11.40
CA VAL A 253 -1.40 -8.65 11.31
C VAL A 253 -1.62 -9.20 12.72
N ASN A 254 -2.83 -9.69 12.97
CA ASN A 254 -3.25 -10.30 14.23
C ASN A 254 -4.28 -11.42 13.97
N GLU A 255 -4.83 -12.03 15.02
CA GLU A 255 -5.78 -13.15 14.90
C GLU A 255 -7.21 -12.71 14.53
N GLU A 256 -7.49 -11.41 14.48
CA GLU A 256 -8.86 -10.92 14.43
C GLU A 256 -9.58 -11.27 13.12
N ALA A 257 -10.83 -11.70 13.31
CA ALA A 257 -11.92 -11.46 12.39
C ALA A 257 -12.79 -10.36 13.01
N SER A 258 -12.80 -9.17 12.40
CA SER A 258 -13.44 -7.93 12.91
C SER A 258 -14.63 -8.18 13.85
N GLY A 259 -14.45 -7.81 15.12
CA GLY A 259 -15.49 -7.13 15.88
C GLY A 259 -15.25 -5.65 15.63
N SER A 260 -16.00 -5.07 14.71
CA SER A 260 -16.05 -3.62 14.49
C SER A 260 -16.34 -2.97 15.84
N LYS A 261 -15.39 -2.22 16.39
CA LYS A 261 -15.78 -1.05 17.17
C LYS A 261 -16.31 -0.06 16.14
N GLU A 262 -17.60 -0.17 15.84
CA GLU A 262 -18.35 0.98 15.37
C GLU A 262 -18.27 2.02 16.49
N ALA A 263 -17.40 3.00 16.29
CA ALA A 263 -17.53 4.26 17.00
C ALA A 263 -18.75 4.95 16.36
N ASN A 264 -19.82 5.00 17.15
CA ASN A 264 -21.00 5.82 16.90
C ASN A 264 -20.59 7.30 16.82
#